data_AF-X1A9D8-F1
#
_entry.id   AF-X1A9D8-F1
#
_cell.length_a   1.000
_cell.length_b   1.000
_cell.length_c   1.000
_cell.angle_alpha   90.00
_cell.angle_beta   90.00
_cell.angle_gamma   90.00
#
_symmetry.space_group_name_H-M   'P 1'
#
loop_
_entity.id
_entity.type
_entity.pdbx_description
1 polymer ?
#
loop_
_entity_poly.entity_id
_entity_poly.type
_entity_poly.pdbx_seq_one_letter_code
_entity_poly.pdbx_strand_id
1 'polypeptide(L)'
;MKNKKEEVKKTTKYWHSLPIREIFNKLGTNSNGLTTDEASKRIKEFGFNELKEARRKTLFGIFIEQFKSFLILILIFATIFSIYLGEKTEAIAIAFILLINAALGTFQEFKAEESLKALKKLSAPTAT
;
A
#
# COMPACT_ATOMS: atom_id res chain seq x y z
N MET A 1 11.12 -49.53 8.29
CA MET A 1 10.69 -48.24 7.72
C MET A 1 9.44 -47.74 8.45
N LYS A 2 9.61 -47.13 9.61
CA LYS A 2 8.54 -46.47 10.38
C LYS A 2 9.07 -45.09 10.79
N ASN A 3 8.18 -44.10 10.83
CA ASN A 3 8.36 -42.71 11.26
C ASN A 3 8.71 -41.67 10.18
N LYS A 4 7.67 -41.19 9.48
CA LYS A 4 7.65 -39.82 8.90
C LYS A 4 6.23 -39.30 8.62
N LYS A 5 5.25 -39.54 9.51
CA LYS A 5 3.86 -39.08 9.32
C LYS A 5 3.19 -38.48 10.58
N GLU A 6 3.93 -38.16 11.64
CA GLU A 6 3.32 -37.65 12.88
C GLU A 6 3.55 -36.16 13.20
N GLU A 7 4.29 -35.41 12.38
CA GLU A 7 4.62 -34.00 12.71
C GLU A 7 3.75 -32.92 12.04
N VAL A 8 2.60 -33.27 11.44
CA VAL A 8 1.74 -32.25 10.78
C VAL A 8 0.28 -32.36 11.20
N LYS A 9 -0.02 -32.14 12.49
CA LYS A 9 -1.37 -31.79 12.97
C LYS A 9 -1.34 -30.81 14.15
N LYS A 10 -0.73 -29.64 13.97
CA LYS A 10 -1.20 -28.44 14.69
C LYS A 10 -2.32 -27.81 13.86
N THR A 11 -3.52 -28.35 13.96
CA THR A 11 -4.72 -27.64 13.50
C THR A 11 -4.91 -26.43 14.42
N THR A 12 -4.41 -25.26 14.01
CA THR A 12 -4.78 -23.97 14.62
C THR A 12 -6.28 -23.79 14.45
N LYS A 13 -7.05 -24.15 15.49
CA LYS A 13 -8.50 -23.98 15.51
C LYS A 13 -8.81 -22.49 15.31
N TYR A 14 -9.56 -22.16 14.27
CA TYR A 14 -9.86 -20.78 13.91
C TYR A 14 -10.72 -20.11 15.00
N TRP A 15 -10.51 -18.82 15.24
CA TRP A 15 -11.22 -18.05 16.28
C TRP A 15 -12.75 -18.17 16.20
N HIS A 16 -13.30 -18.17 14.98
CA HIS A 16 -14.74 -18.28 14.72
C HIS A 16 -15.32 -19.68 15.01
N SER A 17 -14.48 -20.69 15.27
CA SER A 17 -14.89 -22.08 15.53
C SER A 17 -14.77 -22.49 17.01
N LEU A 18 -14.38 -21.56 17.88
CA LEU A 18 -14.22 -21.80 19.31
C LEU A 18 -15.52 -21.48 20.07
N PRO A 19 -15.88 -22.27 21.10
CA PRO A 19 -16.98 -21.90 21.98
C PRO A 19 -16.64 -20.65 22.78
N ILE A 20 -17.63 -19.81 23.05
CA ILE A 20 -17.43 -18.47 23.63
C ILE A 20 -16.69 -18.47 24.98
N ARG A 21 -16.87 -19.52 25.80
CA ARG A 21 -16.17 -19.69 27.07
C ARG A 21 -14.65 -19.88 26.89
N GLU A 22 -14.23 -20.59 25.85
CA GLU A 22 -12.81 -20.74 25.51
C GLU A 22 -12.23 -19.42 24.98
N ILE A 23 -13.02 -18.65 24.23
CA ILE A 23 -12.61 -17.33 23.73
C ILE A 23 -12.39 -16.36 24.89
N PHE A 24 -13.33 -16.28 25.84
CA PHE A 24 -13.20 -15.45 27.04
C PHE A 24 -11.99 -15.80 27.89
N ASN A 25 -11.73 -17.09 28.11
CA ASN A 25 -10.53 -17.53 28.81
C ASN A 25 -9.25 -17.18 28.05
N LYS A 26 -9.22 -17.37 26.73
CA LYS A 26 -8.04 -17.06 25.89
C LYS A 26 -7.75 -15.57 25.79
N LEU A 27 -8.78 -14.73 25.73
CA LEU A 27 -8.66 -13.27 25.61
C LEU A 27 -8.65 -12.55 26.96
N GLY A 28 -8.80 -13.26 28.07
CA GLY A 28 -8.88 -12.69 29.42
C GLY A 28 -9.98 -11.64 29.53
N THR A 29 -11.16 -11.93 29.00
CA THR A 29 -12.30 -11.00 28.97
C THR A 29 -13.59 -11.74 29.29
N ASN A 30 -14.69 -11.02 29.47
CA ASN A 30 -16.01 -11.60 29.77
C ASN A 30 -17.11 -10.93 28.92
N SER A 31 -18.37 -11.28 29.18
CA SER A 31 -19.53 -10.74 28.45
C SER A 31 -19.71 -9.23 28.59
N ASN A 32 -19.18 -8.63 29.66
CA ASN A 32 -19.23 -7.19 29.91
C ASN A 32 -18.04 -6.45 29.29
N GLY A 33 -17.14 -7.16 28.59
CA GLY A 33 -15.99 -6.58 27.90
C GLY A 33 -14.78 -6.34 28.81
N LEU A 34 -13.89 -5.44 28.37
CA LEU A 34 -12.69 -5.04 29.09
C LEU A 34 -12.94 -3.78 29.92
N THR A 35 -12.28 -3.69 31.07
CA THR A 35 -12.19 -2.43 31.83
C THR A 35 -11.29 -1.42 31.11
N THR A 36 -11.52 -0.12 31.32
CA THR A 36 -10.72 0.96 30.74
C THR A 36 -9.22 0.85 31.03
N ASP A 37 -8.86 0.39 32.23
CA ASP A 37 -7.45 0.20 32.63
C ASP A 37 -6.78 -0.92 31.84
N GLU A 38 -7.45 -2.07 31.72
CA GLU A 38 -6.98 -3.22 30.93
C GLU A 38 -6.89 -2.88 29.43
N ALA A 39 -7.86 -2.13 28.90
CA ALA A 39 -7.81 -1.64 27.52
C ALA A 39 -6.59 -0.73 27.30
N SER A 40 -6.35 0.21 28.21
CA SER A 40 -5.19 1.13 28.16
C SER A 40 -3.86 0.38 28.24
N LYS A 41 -3.80 -0.68 29.06
CA LYS A 41 -2.63 -1.55 29.16
C LYS A 41 -2.36 -2.29 27.86
N ARG A 42 -3.40 -2.87 27.24
CA ARG A 42 -3.29 -3.58 25.96
C ARG A 42 -2.89 -2.64 24.81
N ILE A 43 -3.40 -1.41 24.77
CA ILE A 43 -2.97 -0.42 23.75
C ILE A 43 -1.47 -0.13 23.86
N LYS A 44 -0.91 -0.07 25.08
CA LYS A 44 0.54 0.11 25.26
C LYS A 44 1.36 -1.10 24.80
N GLU A 45 0.81 -2.31 24.93
CA GLU A 45 1.50 -3.56 24.58
C GLU A 45 1.41 -3.87 23.08
N PHE A 46 0.23 -3.75 22.49
CA PHE A 46 -0.05 -4.14 21.11
C PHE A 46 -0.04 -2.95 20.13
N GLY A 47 -0.11 -1.72 20.64
CA GLY A 47 -0.28 -0.52 19.84
C GLY A 47 -1.73 -0.29 19.40
N PHE A 48 -1.95 0.84 18.72
CA PHE A 48 -3.24 1.13 18.10
C PHE A 48 -3.50 0.21 16.90
N ASN A 49 -4.76 -0.17 16.69
CA ASN A 49 -5.18 -0.94 15.51
C ASN A 49 -5.26 -0.04 14.26
N GLU A 50 -4.11 0.51 13.87
CA GLU A 50 -3.96 1.42 12.74
C GLU A 50 -2.99 0.82 11.71
N LEU A 51 -3.37 0.93 10.44
CA LEU A 51 -2.49 0.55 9.33
C LEU A 51 -1.44 1.65 9.13
N LYS A 52 -0.15 1.30 9.17
CA LYS A 52 0.94 2.24 8.88
C LYS A 52 0.76 2.87 7.49
N GLU A 53 0.61 4.19 7.41
CA GLU A 53 0.62 4.91 6.14
C GLU A 53 2.02 4.79 5.50
N ALA A 54 2.09 4.32 4.26
CA ALA A 54 3.31 4.42 3.46
C ALA A 54 3.64 5.90 3.22
N ARG A 55 4.93 6.24 3.13
CA ARG A 55 5.36 7.62 2.83
C ARG A 55 4.71 8.09 1.53
N ARG A 56 3.96 9.20 1.61
CA ARG A 56 3.29 9.80 0.46
C ARG A 56 4.30 10.19 -0.59
N LYS A 57 4.03 9.87 -1.84
CA LYS A 57 4.80 10.42 -2.96
C LYS A 57 4.37 11.87 -3.16
N THR A 58 5.32 12.79 -3.24
CA THR A 58 5.01 14.19 -3.58
C THR A 58 4.72 14.30 -5.07
N LEU A 59 3.96 15.31 -5.51
CA LEU A 59 3.71 15.55 -6.94
C LEU A 59 5.01 15.64 -7.74
N PHE A 60 6.03 16.32 -7.19
CA PHE A 60 7.35 16.38 -7.80
C PHE A 60 8.06 15.02 -7.82
N GLY A 61 7.92 14.23 -6.75
CA GLY A 61 8.44 12.87 -6.69
C GLY A 61 7.84 11.96 -7.77
N ILE A 62 6.52 12.02 -7.96
CA ILE A 62 5.80 11.27 -9.00
C ILE A 62 6.26 11.71 -10.39
N PHE A 63 6.40 13.03 -10.61
CA PHE A 63 6.87 13.58 -11.88
C PHE A 63 8.26 13.05 -12.24
N ILE A 64 9.21 13.06 -11.30
CA ILE A 64 10.57 12.52 -11.51
C ILE A 64 10.56 11.00 -11.73
N GLU A 65 9.61 10.28 -11.12
CA GLU A 65 9.46 8.84 -11.32
C GLU A 65 9.06 8.48 -12.76
N GLN A 66 8.31 9.35 -13.45
CA GLN A 66 8.00 9.17 -14.87
C GLN A 66 9.29 9.09 -15.72
N PHE A 67 10.30 9.90 -15.42
CA PHE A 67 11.59 9.89 -16.14
C PHE A 67 12.41 8.62 -15.92
N LYS A 68 12.07 7.81 -14.91
CA LYS A 68 12.70 6.50 -14.66
C LYS A 68 12.03 5.36 -15.43
N SER A 69 10.89 5.62 -16.08
CA SER A 69 10.21 4.63 -16.91
C SER A 69 11.07 4.27 -18.12
N PHE A 70 11.22 2.97 -18.38
CA PHE A 70 12.00 2.46 -19.52
C PHE A 70 11.56 3.07 -20.86
N LEU A 71 10.24 3.23 -21.07
CA LEU A 71 9.70 3.83 -22.28
C LEU A 71 10.10 5.31 -22.42
N ILE A 72 10.05 6.07 -21.33
CA ILE A 72 10.46 7.48 -21.33
C ILE A 72 11.96 7.61 -21.58
N LEU A 73 12.79 6.73 -21.02
CA LEU A 73 14.22 6.70 -21.30
C LEU A 73 14.50 6.49 -22.79
N ILE A 74 13.78 5.58 -23.47
CA ILE A 74 13.89 5.39 -24.93
C ILE A 74 13.57 6.70 -25.68
N LEU A 75 12.51 7.41 -25.30
CA LEU A 75 12.12 8.67 -25.93
C LEU A 75 13.13 9.79 -25.66
N ILE A 76 13.76 9.81 -24.49
CA ILE A 76 14.85 10.74 -24.17
C ILE A 76 16.04 10.45 -25.08
N PHE A 77 16.42 9.17 -25.25
CA PHE A 77 17.45 8.79 -26.21
C PHE A 77 17.09 9.21 -27.63
N ALA A 78 15.85 8.96 -28.08
CA ALA A 78 15.38 9.38 -29.40
C ALA A 78 15.46 10.90 -29.59
N THR A 79 15.07 11.68 -28.57
CA THR A 79 15.20 13.14 -28.56
C THR A 79 16.67 13.58 -28.71
N ILE A 80 17.59 12.95 -27.98
CA ILE A 80 19.03 13.25 -28.08
C ILE A 80 19.56 12.94 -29.48
N PHE A 81 19.21 11.78 -30.05
CA PHE A 81 19.59 11.43 -31.41
C PHE A 81 19.03 12.41 -32.45
N SER A 82 17.75 12.80 -32.32
CA SER A 82 17.12 13.79 -33.20
C SER A 82 17.86 15.14 -33.17
N ILE A 83 18.25 15.61 -31.98
CA ILE A 83 19.06 16.83 -31.84
C ILE A 83 20.43 16.65 -32.49
N TYR A 84 21.07 15.49 -32.31
CA TYR A 84 22.36 15.17 -32.91
C TYR A 84 22.30 15.17 -34.45
N LEU A 85 21.19 14.70 -35.04
CA LEU A 85 20.94 14.73 -36.48
C LEU A 85 20.59 16.14 -37.01
N GLY A 86 20.37 17.13 -36.14
CA GLY A 86 19.96 18.48 -36.53
C GLY A 86 18.45 18.63 -36.76
N GLU A 87 17.68 17.57 -36.51
CA GLU A 87 16.22 17.47 -36.63
C GLU A 87 15.54 18.07 -35.40
N LYS A 88 15.51 19.42 -35.35
CA LYS A 88 14.96 20.17 -34.21
C LYS A 88 13.44 20.02 -34.08
N THR A 89 12.72 19.88 -35.19
CA THR A 89 11.26 19.80 -35.21
C THR A 89 10.79 18.50 -34.56
N GLU A 90 11.42 17.38 -34.93
CA GLU A 90 11.17 16.05 -34.37
C GLU A 90 11.52 16.03 -32.87
N ALA A 91 12.67 16.58 -32.49
CA ALA A 91 13.09 16.66 -31.09
C ALA A 91 12.07 17.44 -30.23
N ILE A 92 11.58 18.57 -30.72
CA ILE A 92 10.57 19.39 -30.02
C ILE A 92 9.25 18.63 -29.89
N ALA A 93 8.82 17.93 -30.94
CA ALA A 93 7.60 17.14 -30.89
C ALA A 93 7.67 16.02 -29.84
N ILE A 94 8.79 15.28 -29.78
CA ILE A 94 8.99 14.23 -28.78
C ILE A 94 9.05 14.82 -27.37
N ALA A 95 9.79 15.91 -27.17
CA ALA A 95 9.89 16.58 -25.88
C ALA A 95 8.51 17.07 -25.38
N PHE A 96 7.67 17.58 -26.29
CA PHE A 96 6.31 17.99 -25.96
C PHE A 96 5.42 16.81 -25.53
N ILE A 97 5.50 15.68 -26.24
CA ILE A 97 4.77 14.45 -25.87
C ILE A 97 5.23 13.95 -24.49
N LEU A 98 6.54 13.97 -24.21
CA LEU A 98 7.08 13.60 -22.91
C LEU A 98 6.53 14.49 -21.79
N LEU A 99 6.46 15.79 -22.01
CA LEU A 99 5.98 16.75 -21.02
C LEU A 99 4.48 16.55 -20.73
N ILE A 100 3.67 16.35 -21.77
CA ILE A 100 2.25 16.02 -21.61
C ILE A 100 2.08 14.69 -20.86
N ASN A 101 2.80 13.64 -21.26
CA ASN A 101 2.69 12.33 -20.62
C ASN A 101 3.12 12.37 -19.15
N ALA A 102 4.19 13.10 -18.82
CA ALA A 102 4.63 13.27 -17.44
C ALA A 102 3.59 14.03 -16.60
N ALA A 103 2.98 15.09 -17.16
CA ALA A 103 1.94 15.85 -16.49
C ALA A 103 0.66 15.00 -16.27
N LEU A 104 0.16 14.36 -17.32
CA LEU A 104 -1.02 13.50 -17.25
C LEU A 104 -0.79 12.29 -16.34
N GLY A 105 0.37 11.64 -16.45
CA GLY A 105 0.74 10.50 -15.59
C GLY A 105 0.84 10.91 -14.12
N THR A 106 1.41 12.08 -13.82
CA THR A 106 1.43 12.61 -12.46
C THR A 106 0.04 12.87 -11.92
N PHE A 107 -0.85 13.44 -12.74
CA PHE A 107 -2.24 13.70 -12.33
C PHE A 107 -3.04 12.39 -12.13
N GLN A 108 -2.84 11.39 -12.99
CA GLN A 108 -3.47 10.08 -12.88
C GLN A 108 -3.05 9.36 -11.60
N GLU A 109 -1.74 9.33 -11.31
CA GLU A 109 -1.20 8.70 -10.09
C GLU A 109 -1.70 9.41 -8.83
N PHE A 110 -1.69 10.75 -8.82
CA PHE A 110 -2.22 11.53 -7.71
C PHE A 110 -3.69 11.20 -7.43
N LYS A 111 -4.52 11.13 -8.48
CA LYS A 111 -5.95 10.80 -8.36
C LYS A 111 -6.16 9.35 -7.89
N ALA A 112 -5.31 8.42 -8.31
CA ALA A 112 -5.35 7.04 -7.85
C ALA A 112 -5.04 6.93 -6.35
N GLU A 113 -4.02 7.65 -5.87
CA GLU A 113 -3.66 7.71 -4.45
C GLU A 113 -4.80 8.30 -3.61
N GLU A 114 -5.46 9.36 -4.10
CA GLU A 114 -6.63 9.95 -3.45
C GLU A 114 -7.80 8.95 -3.35
N SER A 115 -8.07 8.20 -4.42
CA SER A 115 -9.13 7.18 -4.46
C SER A 115 -8.87 6.05 -3.46
N LEU A 116 -7.62 5.58 -3.37
CA LEU A 116 -7.20 4.59 -2.39
C LEU A 116 -7.36 5.10 -0.95
N LYS A 117 -7.08 6.39 -0.72
CA LYS A 117 -7.29 7.03 0.58
C LYS A 117 -8.76 7.08 0.95
N ALA A 118 -9.63 7.45 0.02
CA ALA A 118 -11.08 7.43 0.25
C ALA A 118 -11.55 6.01 0.59
N LEU A 119 -11.09 5.00 -0.13
CA LEU A 119 -11.42 3.60 0.15
C LEU A 119 -10.96 3.16 1.54
N LYS A 120 -9.72 3.49 1.93
CA LYS A 120 -9.20 3.20 3.28
C LYS A 120 -10.05 3.83 4.38
N LYS A 121 -10.53 5.06 4.17
CA LYS A 121 -11.44 5.72 5.13
C LYS A 121 -12.79 5.01 5.25
N LEU A 122 -13.32 4.48 4.15
CA LEU A 122 -14.58 3.72 4.16
C LEU A 122 -14.44 2.34 4.83
N SER A 123 -13.24 1.74 4.79
CA SER A 123 -12.97 0.44 5.41
C SER A 123 -12.49 0.53 6.87
N ALA A 124 -12.37 1.73 7.45
CA ALA A 124 -12.02 1.88 8.87
C ALA A 124 -13.30 1.73 9.71
N PRO A 125 -13.51 0.60 10.41
CA PRO A 125 -14.70 0.43 11.24
C PRO A 125 -14.61 1.36 12.45
N THR A 126 -15.63 2.19 12.67
CA THR A 126 -15.84 2.87 13.95
C THR A 126 -16.30 1.82 14.96
N ALA A 127 -15.50 1.55 15.98
CA ALA A 127 -15.89 0.69 17.10
C ALA A 127 -16.38 1.58 18.25
N THR A 128 -17.66 1.48 18.61
CA THR A 128 -18.27 2.08 19.81
C THR A 128 -18.25 1.12 20.98
#